data_AF-A0A5C5VGB1-F1
#
_entry.id   AF-A0A5C5VGB1-F1
#
_cell.length_a   1.000
_cell.length_b   1.000
_cell.length_c   1.000
_cell.angle_alpha   90.00
_cell.angle_beta   90.00
_cell.angle_gamma   90.00
#
_symmetry.space_group_name_H-M   'P 1'
#
loop_
_entity.id
_entity.type
_entity.pdbx_description
1 polymer ?
#
loop_
_entity_poly.entity_id
_entity_poly.type
_entity_poly.pdbx_seq_one_letter_code
_entity_poly.pdbx_strand_id
1 'polypeptide(L)'
;MLLADRTWPDAVDLAGLGGLGALAIALPALGYALLYLDYRAYLRSLRRALVLVRGYAVAVPEWVRRDTPPCFVALGLSRGCTTAEVLAAYRAQVKRLHPDAGGTRRAFARLQNHFEEAMRLASDAHP
;
A
#
# COMPACT_ATOMS: atom_id res chain seq x y z
N MET A 1 -77.57 -1.29 15.63
CA MET A 1 -77.41 -1.28 14.16
C MET A 1 -76.84 0.08 13.76
N LEU A 2 -75.58 0.36 14.13
CA LEU A 2 -74.90 1.67 14.02
C LEU A 2 -73.43 1.47 13.56
N LEU A 3 -73.21 0.50 12.68
CA LEU A 3 -71.88 0.21 12.09
C LEU A 3 -71.91 0.20 10.55
N ALA A 4 -73.06 0.52 9.93
CA ALA A 4 -73.26 0.34 8.49
C ALA A 4 -72.94 1.58 7.61
N ASP A 5 -72.70 2.75 8.21
CA ASP A 5 -72.54 4.01 7.44
C ASP A 5 -71.08 4.47 7.26
N ARG A 6 -70.08 3.64 7.62
CA ARG A 6 -68.69 3.94 7.27
C ARG A 6 -68.36 3.35 5.90
N THR A 7 -68.29 4.21 4.90
CA THR A 7 -67.83 3.87 3.55
C THR A 7 -66.32 3.67 3.56
N TRP A 8 -65.90 2.44 3.77
CA TRP A 8 -64.50 2.05 3.63
C TRP A 8 -63.97 2.38 2.21
N PRO A 9 -62.76 2.97 2.05
CA PRO A 9 -61.81 3.37 3.09
C PRO A 9 -62.02 4.82 3.58
N ASP A 10 -61.99 5.03 4.89
CA ASP A 10 -62.00 6.37 5.48
C ASP A 10 -60.59 6.99 5.50
N ALA A 11 -60.48 8.31 5.69
CA ALA A 11 -59.19 9.02 5.74
C ALA A 11 -58.21 8.45 6.79
N VAL A 12 -58.74 7.92 7.89
CA VAL A 12 -57.95 7.27 8.95
C VAL A 12 -57.35 5.96 8.44
N ASP A 13 -58.09 5.17 7.65
CA ASP A 13 -57.60 3.90 7.08
C ASP A 13 -56.50 4.17 6.04
N LEU A 14 -56.68 5.18 5.20
CA LEU A 14 -55.66 5.61 4.23
C LEU A 14 -54.40 6.13 4.91
N ALA A 15 -54.55 6.94 5.97
CA ALA A 15 -53.41 7.42 6.76
C ALA A 15 -52.69 6.27 7.48
N GLY A 16 -53.42 5.30 8.03
CA GLY A 16 -52.87 4.12 8.68
C GLY A 16 -52.10 3.23 7.71
N LEU A 17 -52.70 2.88 6.57
CA LEU A 17 -52.06 2.08 5.52
C LEU A 17 -50.86 2.79 4.90
N GLY A 18 -50.98 4.10 4.65
CA GLY A 18 -49.88 4.94 4.17
C GLY A 18 -48.72 4.99 5.17
N GLY A 19 -49.01 5.17 6.46
CA GLY A 19 -48.02 5.14 7.52
C GLY A 19 -47.31 3.79 7.66
N LEU A 20 -48.07 2.68 7.63
CA LEU A 20 -47.52 1.32 7.64
C LEU A 20 -46.64 1.04 6.41
N GLY A 21 -47.11 1.43 5.22
CA GLY A 21 -46.33 1.30 3.98
C GLY A 21 -45.05 2.12 4.02
N ALA A 22 -45.13 3.37 4.49
CA ALA A 22 -43.97 4.22 4.67
C ALA A 22 -42.96 3.62 5.65
N LEU A 23 -43.42 3.07 6.79
CA LEU A 23 -42.57 2.40 7.76
C LEU A 23 -41.91 1.13 7.18
N ALA A 24 -42.68 0.32 6.45
CA ALA A 24 -42.21 -0.91 5.82
C ALA A 24 -41.09 -0.65 4.79
N ILE A 25 -41.05 0.54 4.17
CA ILE A 25 -40.00 0.95 3.23
C ILE A 25 -38.87 1.68 3.96
N ALA A 26 -39.20 2.58 4.88
CA ALA A 26 -38.22 3.40 5.59
C ALA A 26 -37.29 2.56 6.47
N LEU A 27 -37.80 1.52 7.13
CA LEU A 27 -37.00 0.70 8.04
C LEU A 27 -35.90 -0.09 7.30
N PRO A 28 -36.18 -0.84 6.21
CA PRO A 28 -35.13 -1.49 5.44
C PRO A 28 -34.20 -0.49 4.74
N ALA A 29 -34.73 0.63 4.22
CA ALA A 29 -33.91 1.66 3.58
C ALA A 29 -32.92 2.30 4.56
N LEU A 30 -33.35 2.58 5.80
CA LEU A 30 -32.50 3.08 6.86
C LEU A 30 -31.44 2.03 7.24
N GLY A 31 -31.83 0.76 7.40
CA GLY A 31 -30.90 -0.33 7.66
C GLY A 31 -29.83 -0.46 6.57
N TYR A 32 -30.23 -0.39 5.31
CA TYR A 32 -29.31 -0.41 4.17
C TYR A 32 -28.36 0.79 4.17
N ALA A 33 -28.86 1.99 4.47
CA ALA A 33 -28.02 3.19 4.56
C ALA A 33 -26.98 3.08 5.68
N LEU A 34 -27.36 2.57 6.86
CA LEU A 34 -26.45 2.34 7.97
C LEU A 34 -25.38 1.30 7.62
N LEU A 35 -25.78 0.15 7.04
CA LEU A 35 -24.86 -0.88 6.56
C LEU A 35 -23.87 -0.31 5.55
N TYR A 36 -24.36 0.50 4.61
CA TYR A 36 -23.52 1.12 3.58
C TYR A 36 -22.50 2.10 4.17
N LEU A 37 -22.91 2.93 5.14
CA LEU A 37 -22.02 3.86 5.83
C LEU A 37 -20.94 3.12 6.63
N ASP A 38 -21.32 2.06 7.35
CA ASP A 38 -20.39 1.24 8.12
C ASP A 38 -19.39 0.52 7.20
N TYR A 39 -19.87 -0.10 6.12
CA TYR A 39 -19.02 -0.71 5.11
C TYR A 39 -18.01 0.28 4.50
N ARG A 40 -18.45 1.51 4.21
CA ARG A 40 -17.55 2.58 3.74
C ARG A 40 -16.54 3.01 4.79
N ALA A 41 -16.93 3.07 6.06
CA ALA A 41 -16.03 3.39 7.15
C ALA A 41 -14.96 2.29 7.32
N TYR A 42 -15.38 1.02 7.25
CA TYR A 42 -14.49 -0.15 7.26
C TYR A 42 -13.49 -0.11 6.11
N LEU A 43 -13.93 0.14 4.87
CA LEU A 43 -13.01 0.25 3.74
C LEU A 43 -12.01 1.41 3.90
N ARG A 44 -12.44 2.52 4.51
CA ARG A 44 -11.57 3.67 4.80
C ARG A 44 -10.52 3.33 5.86
N SER A 45 -10.89 2.61 6.91
CA SER A 45 -9.94 2.18 7.95
C SER A 45 -8.95 1.15 7.39
N LEU A 46 -9.42 0.20 6.59
CA LEU A 46 -8.57 -0.78 5.91
C LEU A 46 -7.55 -0.10 5.01
N ARG A 47 -7.97 0.89 4.21
CA ARG A 47 -7.05 1.66 3.36
C ARG A 47 -5.97 2.35 4.18
N ARG A 48 -6.31 2.93 5.34
CA ARG A 48 -5.33 3.55 6.25
C ARG A 48 -4.35 2.53 6.81
N ALA A 49 -4.84 1.38 7.26
CA ALA A 49 -4.00 0.30 7.75
C ALA A 49 -3.03 -0.20 6.68
N LEU A 50 -3.51 -0.42 5.44
CA LEU A 50 -2.67 -0.84 4.33
C LEU A 50 -1.58 0.19 3.98
N VAL A 51 -1.88 1.49 4.07
CA VAL A 51 -0.87 2.54 3.86
C VAL A 51 0.21 2.48 4.94
N LEU A 52 -0.16 2.28 6.21
CA LEU A 52 0.79 2.12 7.31
C LEU A 52 1.66 0.87 7.14
N VAL A 53 1.05 -0.28 6.85
CA VAL A 53 1.76 -1.55 6.62
C VAL A 53 2.73 -1.44 5.45
N ARG A 54 2.34 -0.79 4.35
CA ARG A 54 3.24 -0.50 3.23
C ARG A 54 4.45 0.33 3.68
N GLY A 55 4.25 1.31 4.56
CA GLY A 55 5.35 2.08 5.15
C GLY A 55 6.33 1.22 5.94
N TYR A 56 5.82 0.29 6.76
CA TYR A 56 6.65 -0.66 7.50
C TYR A 56 7.39 -1.65 6.60
N ALA A 57 6.73 -2.22 5.59
CA ALA A 57 7.33 -3.22 4.71
C ALA A 57 8.51 -2.68 3.86
N VAL A 58 8.57 -1.37 3.65
CA VAL A 58 9.64 -0.72 2.85
C VAL A 58 10.81 -0.27 3.73
N ALA A 59 10.63 -0.13 5.04
CA ALA A 59 11.69 0.26 5.95
C ALA A 59 12.60 -0.94 6.27
N VAL A 60 13.68 -1.09 5.50
CA VAL A 60 14.78 -1.99 5.86
C VAL A 60 15.23 -1.67 7.30
N PRO A 61 15.24 -2.65 8.23
CA PRO A 61 15.56 -2.40 9.63
C PRO A 61 16.91 -1.69 9.82
N GLU A 62 17.04 -0.86 10.86
CA GLU A 62 18.28 -0.11 11.09
C GLU A 62 19.51 -1.00 11.28
N TRP A 63 19.36 -2.16 11.92
CA TRP A 63 20.48 -3.10 12.12
C TRP A 63 21.00 -3.64 10.79
N VAL A 64 20.12 -3.94 9.83
CA VAL A 64 20.53 -4.32 8.46
C VAL A 64 21.31 -3.19 7.82
N ARG A 65 20.85 -1.93 7.98
CA ARG A 65 21.56 -0.76 7.43
C ARG A 65 22.93 -0.54 8.09
N ARG A 66 23.03 -0.71 9.40
CA ARG A 66 24.29 -0.56 10.16
C ARG A 66 25.31 -1.64 9.80
N ASP A 67 24.83 -2.86 9.57
CA ASP A 67 25.67 -4.01 9.26
C ASP A 67 26.01 -4.13 7.77
N THR A 68 25.44 -3.29 6.90
CA THR A 68 25.73 -3.30 5.46
C THR A 68 26.93 -2.39 5.18
N PRO A 69 28.03 -2.91 4.62
CA PRO A 69 29.19 -2.11 4.28
C PRO A 69 28.84 -1.04 3.22
N PRO A 70 29.51 0.13 3.27
CA PRO A 70 29.16 1.28 2.43
C PRO A 70 29.27 0.99 0.92
N CYS A 71 30.10 0.03 0.51
CA CYS A 71 30.21 -0.43 -0.88
C CYS A 71 28.92 -1.07 -1.42
N PHE A 72 28.25 -1.91 -0.62
CA PHE A 72 26.97 -2.50 -1.01
C PHE A 72 25.85 -1.45 -1.01
N VAL A 73 25.85 -0.53 -0.05
CA VAL A 73 24.90 0.59 -0.03
C VAL A 73 25.04 1.47 -1.28
N ALA A 74 26.27 1.77 -1.70
CA ALA A 74 26.54 2.56 -2.90
C ALA A 74 26.03 1.88 -4.18
N LEU A 75 26.10 0.55 -4.25
CA LEU A 75 25.58 -0.25 -5.37
C LEU A 75 24.07 -0.54 -5.27
N GLY A 76 23.45 -0.27 -4.12
CA GLY A 76 22.03 -0.57 -3.85
C GLY A 76 21.78 -2.05 -3.52
N LEU A 77 22.76 -2.73 -2.94
CA LEU A 77 22.73 -4.15 -2.60
C LEU A 77 22.61 -4.36 -1.09
N SER A 78 22.02 -5.50 -0.70
CA SER A 78 21.96 -5.97 0.68
C SER A 78 23.16 -6.86 1.02
N ARG A 79 23.47 -6.99 2.31
CA ARG A 79 24.43 -7.98 2.80
C ARG A 79 23.99 -9.40 2.39
N GLY A 80 24.94 -10.22 1.93
CA GLY A 80 24.68 -11.58 1.42
C GLY A 80 24.43 -11.65 -0.09
N CYS A 81 24.61 -10.56 -0.83
CA CYS A 81 24.55 -10.58 -2.28
C CYS A 81 25.67 -11.43 -2.89
N THR A 82 25.36 -12.09 -4.00
CA THR A 82 26.33 -12.89 -4.75
C THR A 82 27.19 -12.02 -5.67
N THR A 83 28.34 -12.53 -6.10
CA THR A 83 29.21 -11.84 -7.07
C THR A 83 28.49 -11.52 -8.38
N ALA A 84 27.55 -12.39 -8.81
CA ALA A 84 26.71 -12.17 -9.99
C ALA A 84 25.77 -10.95 -9.82
N GLU A 85 25.19 -10.77 -8.64
CA GLU A 85 24.33 -9.62 -8.33
C GLU A 85 25.13 -8.32 -8.27
N VAL A 86 26.34 -8.36 -7.71
CA VAL A 86 27.27 -7.21 -7.69
C VAL A 86 27.59 -6.75 -9.12
N LEU A 87 27.90 -7.69 -10.02
CA LEU A 87 28.15 -7.40 -11.44
C LEU A 87 26.92 -6.82 -12.15
N ALA A 88 25.73 -7.37 -11.88
CA ALA A 88 24.48 -6.88 -12.47
C ALA A 88 24.18 -5.44 -12.03
N ALA A 89 24.33 -5.14 -10.74
CA ALA A 89 24.12 -3.81 -10.18
C ALA A 89 25.14 -2.80 -10.73
N TYR A 90 26.41 -3.19 -10.81
CA TYR A 90 27.45 -2.36 -11.41
C TYR A 90 27.13 -1.99 -12.86
N ARG A 91 26.75 -2.96 -13.71
CA ARG A 91 26.36 -2.70 -15.10
C ARG A 91 25.18 -1.74 -15.21
N ALA A 92 24.20 -1.84 -14.31
CA ALA A 92 23.06 -0.92 -14.27
C ALA A 92 23.48 0.50 -13.87
N GLN A 93 24.37 0.65 -12.89
CA GLN A 93 24.84 1.96 -12.45
C GLN A 93 25.79 2.62 -13.45
N VAL A 94 26.66 1.85 -14.11
CA VAL A 94 27.56 2.37 -15.16
C VAL A 94 26.76 2.98 -16.30
N LYS A 95 25.68 2.32 -16.77
CA LYS A 95 24.80 2.87 -17.81
C LYS A 95 24.21 4.24 -17.43
N ARG A 96 23.99 4.49 -16.14
CA ARG A 96 23.42 5.74 -15.63
C ARG A 96 24.46 6.83 -15.35
N LEU A 97 25.67 6.44 -14.95
CA LEU A 97 26.72 7.34 -14.46
C LEU A 97 27.87 7.52 -15.45
N HIS A 98 27.76 6.95 -16.65
CA HIS A 98 28.81 7.04 -17.66
C HIS A 98 29.12 8.50 -18.00
N PRO A 99 30.40 8.91 -18.10
CA PRO A 99 30.78 10.27 -18.45
C PRO A 99 30.21 10.72 -19.80
N ASP A 100 30.07 9.80 -20.76
CA ASP A 100 29.48 10.11 -22.07
C ASP A 100 27.96 10.39 -22.00
N ALA A 101 27.29 10.00 -20.92
CA ALA A 101 25.89 10.30 -20.64
C ALA A 101 25.71 11.53 -19.73
N GLY A 102 26.76 12.34 -19.53
CA GLY A 102 26.75 13.51 -18.64
C GLY A 102 27.24 13.25 -17.22
N GLY A 103 27.82 12.07 -16.95
CA GLY A 103 28.48 11.76 -15.67
C GLY A 103 29.84 12.46 -15.49
N THR A 104 30.36 12.46 -14.26
CA THR A 104 31.72 12.96 -13.98
C THR A 104 32.70 11.81 -13.78
N ARG A 105 33.93 11.95 -14.29
CA ARG A 105 35.01 10.96 -14.06
C ARG A 105 35.21 10.64 -12.57
N ARG A 106 35.05 11.63 -11.69
CA ARG A 106 35.11 11.45 -10.23
C ARG A 106 33.99 10.56 -9.69
N ALA A 107 32.77 10.68 -10.20
CA ALA A 107 31.65 9.82 -9.81
C ALA A 107 31.88 8.37 -10.28
N PHE A 108 32.41 8.20 -11.50
CA PHE A 108 32.75 6.91 -12.04
C PHE A 108 33.88 6.22 -11.26
N ALA A 109 34.95 6.95 -10.92
CA ALA A 109 36.05 6.40 -10.11
C ALA A 109 35.58 5.94 -8.71
N ARG A 110 34.68 6.70 -8.07
CA ARG A 110 34.07 6.27 -6.79
C ARG A 110 33.23 5.00 -6.94
N LEU A 111 32.45 4.91 -8.02
CA LEU A 111 31.67 3.71 -8.33
C LEU A 111 32.58 2.49 -8.50
N GLN A 112 33.68 2.64 -9.24
CA GLN A 112 34.66 1.59 -9.47
C GLN A 112 35.27 1.08 -8.15
N ASN A 113 35.69 1.99 -7.27
CA ASN A 113 36.24 1.62 -5.96
C ASN A 113 35.22 0.84 -5.10
N HIS A 114 33.95 1.25 -5.11
CA HIS A 114 32.90 0.53 -4.40
C HIS A 114 32.61 -0.85 -5.00
N PHE A 115 32.72 -0.99 -6.33
CA PHE A 115 32.56 -2.28 -7.01
C PHE A 115 33.67 -3.27 -6.62
N GLU A 116 34.93 -2.84 -6.65
CA GLU A 116 36.07 -3.69 -6.27
C GLU A 116 35.96 -4.18 -4.83
N GLU A 117 35.61 -3.29 -3.92
CA GLU A 117 35.41 -3.63 -2.51
C GLU A 117 34.22 -4.59 -2.30
N ALA A 118 33.12 -4.36 -3.01
CA ALA A 118 31.94 -5.22 -2.97
C ALA A 118 32.22 -6.62 -3.50
N MET A 119 33.00 -6.75 -4.58
CA MET A 119 33.39 -8.03 -5.16
C MET A 119 34.22 -8.86 -4.19
N ARG A 120 35.18 -8.24 -3.50
CA ARG A 120 36.00 -8.91 -2.48
C ARG A 120 35.16 -9.45 -1.34
N LEU A 121 34.25 -8.63 -0.79
CA LEU A 121 33.39 -9.05 0.30
C LEU A 121 32.36 -10.12 -0.11
N ALA A 122 31.86 -10.06 -1.36
CA ALA A 122 30.92 -11.04 -1.88
C ALA A 122 31.57 -12.40 -2.16
N SER A 123 32.85 -12.43 -2.58
CA SER A 123 33.62 -13.67 -2.74
C SER A 123 33.97 -14.30 -1.39
N ASP A 124 34.38 -13.50 -0.41
CA ASP A 124 34.75 -14.02 0.92
C ASP A 124 33.55 -14.62 1.67
N ALA A 125 32.33 -14.15 1.37
CA ALA A 125 31.10 -14.64 1.99
C ALA A 125 30.58 -15.97 1.39
N HIS A 126 31.04 -16.35 0.19
CA HIS A 126 30.57 -17.53 -0.53
C HIS A 126 31.77 -18.31 -1.12
N PRO A 127 32.44 -19.15 -0.32
CA PRO A 127 33.55 -20.00 -0.78
C PRO A 127 33.10 -21.11 -1.74
#